data_AF-K1SHK8-F1
#
_entry.id   AF-K1SHK8-F1
#
_cell.length_a   1.000
_cell.length_b   1.000
_cell.length_c   1.000
_cell.angle_alpha   90.00
_cell.angle_beta   90.00
_cell.angle_gamma   90.00
#
_symmetry.space_group_name_H-M   'P 1'
#
loop_
_entity.id
_entity.type
_entity.pdbx_description
1 polymer ?
#
loop_
_entity_poly.entity_id
_entity_poly.type
_entity_poly.pdbx_seq_one_letter_code
_entity_poly.pdbx_strand_id
1 'polypeptide(L)'
;MEKLHSPSVTSIYNDLQIEHIYLNTPKNGSIPLEFLSEEEYYSYVYRLGNVTLIESMINQAVNNYNDLSTDQWFYDKQSEYGKSSVCLTKLLDSKFYIGVNTALNRFKNDFQYNFTGWNKSSVEARQKILLELVFDTWRINDLRLDRVK
;
A
#
# COMPACT_ATOMS: atom_id res chain seq x y z
N MET A 1 -34.21 21.81 -18.81
CA MET A 1 -33.90 20.36 -18.72
C MET A 1 -32.51 20.23 -18.15
N GLU A 2 -32.44 19.84 -16.87
CA GLU A 2 -31.21 19.49 -16.16
C GLU A 2 -30.49 18.36 -16.91
N LYS A 3 -29.21 18.58 -17.24
CA LYS A 3 -28.34 17.49 -17.68
C LYS A 3 -28.03 16.64 -16.45
N LEU A 4 -28.60 15.44 -16.41
CA LEU A 4 -28.21 14.39 -15.46
C LEU A 4 -26.73 14.09 -15.72
N HIS A 5 -25.83 14.60 -14.87
CA HIS A 5 -24.44 14.23 -14.91
C HIS A 5 -24.32 12.86 -14.23
N SER A 6 -24.41 11.79 -15.01
CA SER A 6 -23.97 10.49 -14.54
C SER A 6 -22.50 10.62 -14.15
N PRO A 7 -22.08 10.29 -12.92
CA PRO A 7 -20.66 10.26 -12.58
C PRO A 7 -20.04 9.19 -13.46
N SER A 8 -19.15 9.57 -14.38
CA SER A 8 -18.36 8.59 -15.10
C SER A 8 -17.46 7.91 -14.07
N VAL A 9 -17.47 6.58 -14.04
CA VAL A 9 -16.59 5.73 -13.21
C VAL A 9 -15.09 6.09 -13.41
N THR A 10 -14.77 6.82 -14.47
CA THR A 10 -13.44 7.38 -14.78
C THR A 10 -12.98 8.50 -13.83
N SER A 11 -13.89 9.20 -13.13
CA SER A 11 -13.54 10.36 -12.29
C SER A 11 -12.78 9.98 -11.00
N ILE A 12 -13.06 8.81 -10.42
CA ILE A 12 -12.48 8.38 -9.12
C ILE A 12 -10.98 8.08 -9.16
N TYR A 13 -10.42 7.80 -10.36
CA TYR A 13 -9.01 7.42 -10.49
C TYR A 13 -8.10 8.56 -10.93
N ASN A 14 -8.65 9.68 -11.42
CA ASN A 14 -7.85 10.81 -11.90
C ASN A 14 -7.10 11.54 -10.78
N ASP A 15 -7.55 11.39 -9.53
CA ASP A 15 -6.99 12.06 -8.36
C ASP A 15 -6.08 11.15 -7.51
N LEU A 16 -5.80 9.95 -7.99
CA LEU A 16 -4.88 9.03 -7.32
C LEU A 16 -3.42 9.42 -7.59
N GLN A 17 -2.62 9.33 -6.54
CA GLN A 17 -1.19 9.60 -6.52
C GLN A 17 -0.45 8.37 -6.01
N ILE A 18 0.84 8.29 -6.34
CA ILE A 18 1.75 7.32 -5.73
C ILE A 18 2.18 7.87 -4.38
N GLU A 19 1.88 7.14 -3.31
CA GLU A 19 2.42 7.37 -1.97
C GLU A 19 3.52 6.35 -1.69
N HIS A 20 4.59 6.82 -1.03
CA HIS A 20 5.65 5.97 -0.50
C HIS A 20 5.42 5.79 1.00
N ILE A 21 5.24 4.54 1.44
CA ILE A 21 4.92 4.23 2.83
C ILE A 21 6.11 4.63 3.72
N TYR A 22 7.32 4.13 3.45
CA TYR A 22 8.55 4.82 3.84
C TYR A 22 8.68 6.13 3.07
N LEU A 23 9.08 7.18 3.77
CA LEU A 23 9.07 8.53 3.21
C LEU A 23 10.31 8.79 2.37
N ASN A 24 10.12 9.46 1.24
CA ASN A 24 11.26 9.96 0.47
C ASN A 24 11.97 11.13 1.16
N THR A 25 11.30 11.80 2.11
CA THR A 25 11.88 12.90 2.89
C THR A 25 11.51 12.72 4.36
N PRO A 26 12.26 11.90 5.11
CA PRO A 26 12.05 11.75 6.56
C PRO A 26 12.25 13.08 7.29
N LYS A 27 11.49 13.28 8.38
CA LYS A 27 11.70 14.44 9.23
C LYS A 27 13.13 14.44 9.78
N ASN A 28 13.77 15.60 9.73
CA ASN A 28 15.16 15.82 10.15
C ASN A 28 16.21 14.94 9.44
N GLY A 29 15.89 14.31 8.30
CA GLY A 29 16.80 13.42 7.58
C GLY A 29 17.14 12.12 8.31
N SER A 30 16.40 11.78 9.37
CA SER A 30 16.64 10.55 10.14
C SER A 30 16.08 9.33 9.43
N ILE A 31 16.91 8.30 9.23
CA ILE A 31 16.48 6.98 8.73
C ILE A 31 16.36 5.99 9.91
N PRO A 32 15.47 4.98 9.83
CA PRO A 32 15.33 3.98 10.88
C PRO A 32 16.64 3.20 11.11
N LEU A 33 16.89 2.80 12.37
CA LEU A 33 18.13 2.10 12.79
C LEU A 33 18.38 0.77 12.09
N GLU A 34 17.36 0.18 11.46
CA GLU A 34 17.52 -1.06 10.69
C GLU A 34 18.34 -0.87 9.40
N PHE A 35 18.49 0.36 8.91
CA PHE A 35 19.24 0.68 7.69
C PHE A 35 20.68 1.08 8.02
N LEU A 36 21.62 0.49 7.28
CA LEU A 36 23.06 0.72 7.44
C LEU A 36 23.54 1.99 6.73
N SER A 37 22.78 2.47 5.74
CA SER A 37 23.09 3.67 4.97
C SER A 37 21.83 4.28 4.36
N GLU A 38 21.91 5.54 3.94
CA GLU A 38 20.86 6.20 3.16
C GLU A 38 20.60 5.48 1.82
N GLU A 39 21.65 4.97 1.18
CA GLU A 39 21.51 4.19 -0.06
C GLU A 39 20.66 2.94 0.17
N GLU A 40 20.91 2.21 1.27
CA GLU A 40 20.09 1.05 1.61
C GLU A 40 18.64 1.47 1.89
N TYR A 41 18.43 2.57 2.63
CA TYR A 41 17.09 3.12 2.88
C TYR A 41 16.34 3.43 1.58
N TYR A 42 16.94 4.20 0.68
CA TYR A 42 16.30 4.56 -0.59
C TYR A 42 16.08 3.34 -1.50
N SER A 43 16.95 2.32 -1.42
CA SER A 43 16.71 1.05 -2.11
C SER A 43 15.42 0.34 -1.67
N TYR A 44 14.91 0.62 -0.46
CA TYR A 44 13.60 0.15 0.02
C TYR A 44 12.48 1.14 -0.22
N VAL A 45 12.74 2.46 -0.14
CA VAL A 45 11.75 3.50 -0.47
C VAL A 45 11.18 3.26 -1.87
N TYR A 46 12.03 2.96 -2.85
CA TYR A 46 11.63 2.79 -4.25
C TYR A 46 11.17 1.37 -4.62
N ARG A 47 10.98 0.47 -3.65
CA ARG A 47 10.44 -0.88 -3.91
C ARG A 47 8.94 -0.84 -4.14
N LEU A 48 8.44 -1.74 -5.00
CA LEU A 48 7.00 -1.91 -5.23
C LEU A 48 6.24 -2.21 -3.93
N GLY A 49 6.85 -3.02 -3.05
CA GLY A 49 6.29 -3.32 -1.74
C GLY A 49 6.06 -2.07 -0.88
N ASN A 50 6.76 -0.97 -1.12
CA ASN A 50 6.69 0.26 -0.36
C ASN A 50 5.74 1.33 -0.95
N VAL A 51 5.14 1.10 -2.12
CA VAL A 51 4.25 2.09 -2.75
C VAL A 51 2.79 1.68 -2.75
N THR A 52 1.90 2.67 -2.74
CA THR A 52 0.45 2.45 -2.88
C THR A 52 -0.20 3.60 -3.64
N LEU A 53 -1.35 3.34 -4.26
CA LEU A 53 -2.16 4.39 -4.87
C LEU A 53 -3.10 4.99 -3.83
N ILE A 54 -3.17 6.30 -3.75
CA ILE A 54 -3.98 6.98 -2.74
C ILE A 54 -4.52 8.31 -3.26
N GLU A 55 -5.69 8.71 -2.79
CA GLU A 55 -6.31 9.99 -3.11
C GLU A 55 -5.46 11.16 -2.59
N SER A 56 -5.31 12.22 -3.39
CA SER A 56 -4.49 13.39 -3.06
C SER A 56 -4.78 14.03 -1.70
N MET A 57 -6.05 14.09 -1.27
CA MET A 57 -6.44 14.63 0.04
C MET A 57 -5.93 13.76 1.20
N ILE A 58 -6.00 12.43 1.06
CA ILE A 58 -5.49 11.51 2.07
C ILE A 58 -3.96 11.50 2.03
N ASN A 59 -3.36 11.61 0.83
CA ASN A 59 -1.90 11.74 0.67
C ASN A 59 -1.35 12.94 1.46
N GLN A 60 -2.02 14.09 1.38
CA GLN A 60 -1.66 15.28 2.17
C GLN A 60 -1.75 15.03 3.68
N ALA A 61 -2.74 14.26 4.14
CA ALA A 61 -2.87 13.91 5.55
C ALA A 61 -1.72 13.00 6.03
N VAL A 62 -1.40 11.93 5.28
CA VAL A 62 -0.35 10.97 5.67
C VAL A 62 1.06 11.55 5.63
N ASN A 63 1.30 12.57 4.81
CA ASN A 63 2.58 13.29 4.78
C ASN A 63 2.91 14.02 6.09
N ASN A 64 1.93 14.22 6.98
CA ASN A 64 2.18 14.77 8.32
C ASN A 64 2.78 13.74 9.30
N TYR A 65 2.72 12.44 8.97
CA TYR A 65 3.25 11.35 9.81
C TYR A 65 4.62 10.91 9.29
N ASN A 66 5.60 11.82 9.38
CA ASN A 66 6.93 11.65 8.80
C ASN A 66 8.07 11.54 9.83
N ASP A 67 7.72 11.40 11.11
CA ASP A 67 8.66 11.23 12.21
C ASP A 67 9.02 9.75 12.39
N LEU A 68 10.17 9.35 11.85
CA LEU A 68 10.66 7.97 11.89
C LEU A 68 11.39 7.62 13.20
N SER A 69 11.37 8.50 14.21
CA SER A 69 12.03 8.24 15.51
C SER A 69 11.32 7.20 16.38
N THR A 70 10.07 6.88 16.07
CA THR A 70 9.25 5.87 16.76
C THR A 70 8.46 5.06 15.74
N ASP A 71 7.94 3.88 16.09
CA ASP A 71 7.08 3.11 15.17
C ASP A 71 5.65 3.68 15.00
N GLN A 72 5.32 4.75 15.73
CA GLN A 72 3.96 5.33 15.75
C GLN A 72 3.53 5.90 14.40
N TRP A 73 4.47 6.41 13.59
CA TRP A 73 4.15 7.03 12.30
C TRP A 73 3.36 6.10 11.38
N PHE A 74 3.67 4.79 11.40
CA PHE A 74 3.00 3.84 10.52
C PHE A 74 1.58 3.59 10.97
N TYR A 75 1.35 3.43 12.28
CA TYR A 75 0.00 3.30 12.83
C TYR A 75 -0.88 4.52 12.52
N ASP A 76 -0.31 5.71 12.57
CA ASP A 76 -1.02 6.94 12.22
C ASP A 76 -1.40 6.94 10.73
N LYS A 77 -0.46 6.57 9.85
CA LYS A 77 -0.74 6.38 8.41
C LYS A 77 -1.82 5.32 8.15
N GLN A 78 -1.80 4.19 8.85
CA GLN A 78 -2.82 3.13 8.70
C GLN A 78 -4.24 3.65 8.90
N SER A 79 -4.45 4.49 9.93
CA SER A 79 -5.76 5.05 10.22
C SER A 79 -6.32 5.92 9.08
N GLU A 80 -5.44 6.57 8.31
CA GLU A 80 -5.80 7.32 7.10
C GLU A 80 -5.98 6.40 5.89
N TYR A 81 -5.12 5.37 5.74
CA TYR A 81 -5.25 4.40 4.66
C TYR A 81 -6.61 3.69 4.66
N GLY A 82 -7.17 3.39 5.84
CA GLY A 82 -8.51 2.81 5.98
C GLY A 82 -9.64 3.67 5.37
N LYS A 83 -9.41 4.97 5.16
CA LYS A 83 -10.37 5.92 4.58
C LYS A 83 -10.30 5.98 3.04
N SER A 84 -9.23 5.48 2.42
CA SER A 84 -9.06 5.46 0.96
C SER A 84 -10.15 4.65 0.28
N SER A 85 -10.59 4.97 -0.92
CA SER A 85 -11.50 4.12 -1.71
C SER A 85 -10.77 2.92 -2.34
N VAL A 86 -9.43 2.96 -2.42
CA VAL A 86 -8.59 1.91 -3.01
C VAL A 86 -8.46 0.73 -2.05
N CYS A 87 -8.98 -0.44 -2.44
CA CYS A 87 -9.00 -1.64 -1.60
C CYS A 87 -7.60 -2.06 -1.11
N LEU A 88 -6.60 -2.06 -1.99
CA LEU A 88 -5.22 -2.42 -1.64
C LEU A 88 -4.57 -1.46 -0.64
N THR A 89 -5.00 -0.19 -0.65
CA THR A 89 -4.55 0.83 0.30
C THR A 89 -5.25 0.64 1.64
N LYS A 90 -6.58 0.41 1.65
CA LYS A 90 -7.29 0.06 2.90
C LYS A 90 -6.69 -1.15 3.60
N LEU A 91 -6.23 -2.14 2.84
CA LEU A 91 -5.61 -3.35 3.39
C LEU A 91 -4.30 -3.08 4.15
N LEU A 92 -3.65 -1.93 3.96
CA LEU A 92 -2.52 -1.52 4.78
C LEU A 92 -2.93 -1.25 6.22
N ASP A 93 -4.20 -0.92 6.50
CA ASP A 93 -4.73 -0.89 7.86
C ASP A 93 -4.95 -2.33 8.36
N SER A 94 -4.15 -2.72 9.36
CA SER A 94 -4.24 -4.03 10.02
C SER A 94 -5.66 -4.34 10.53
N LYS A 95 -6.42 -3.30 10.94
CA LYS A 95 -7.76 -3.43 11.50
C LYS A 95 -8.87 -3.48 10.44
N PHE A 96 -8.55 -3.22 9.17
CA PHE A 96 -9.53 -3.23 8.10
C PHE A 96 -10.08 -4.65 7.84
N TYR A 97 -11.40 -4.77 7.84
CA TYR A 97 -12.13 -6.02 7.60
C TYR A 97 -13.47 -5.70 6.92
N ILE A 98 -13.96 -6.59 6.06
CA ILE A 98 -15.28 -6.43 5.41
C ILE A 98 -16.12 -7.67 5.69
N GLY A 99 -17.22 -7.50 6.43
CA GLY A 99 -18.19 -8.57 6.75
C GLY A 99 -17.53 -9.81 7.36
N VAL A 100 -18.26 -10.91 7.53
CA VAL A 100 -17.67 -12.20 7.94
C VAL A 100 -17.52 -13.08 6.69
N ASN A 101 -16.39 -13.79 6.54
CA ASN A 101 -16.13 -14.74 5.43
C ASN A 101 -16.11 -14.17 3.99
N THR A 102 -15.66 -12.93 3.79
CA THR A 102 -15.49 -12.39 2.44
C THR A 102 -14.22 -12.91 1.77
N ALA A 103 -14.17 -12.85 0.42
CA ALA A 103 -12.97 -13.20 -0.35
C ALA A 103 -11.75 -12.36 0.08
N LEU A 104 -11.97 -11.11 0.48
CA LEU A 104 -10.93 -10.24 1.00
C LEU A 104 -10.35 -10.75 2.32
N ASN A 105 -11.20 -11.22 3.23
CA ASN A 105 -10.75 -11.77 4.51
C ASN A 105 -9.98 -13.08 4.32
N ARG A 106 -10.40 -13.91 3.37
CA ARG A 106 -9.63 -15.10 2.96
C ARG A 106 -8.27 -14.70 2.40
N PHE A 107 -8.22 -13.72 1.50
CA PHE A 107 -6.96 -13.19 0.98
C PHE A 107 -6.03 -12.70 2.10
N LYS A 108 -6.52 -11.92 3.08
CA LYS A 108 -5.70 -11.48 4.23
C LYS A 108 -5.10 -12.67 4.98
N ASN A 109 -5.88 -13.73 5.20
CA ASN A 109 -5.43 -14.92 5.90
C ASN A 109 -4.45 -15.76 5.06
N ASP A 110 -4.79 -16.05 3.81
CA ASP A 110 -4.01 -16.93 2.94
C ASP A 110 -2.63 -16.33 2.63
N PHE A 111 -2.57 -15.02 2.41
CA PHE A 111 -1.33 -14.30 2.10
C PHE A 111 -0.67 -13.65 3.33
N GLN A 112 -1.25 -13.80 4.52
CA GLN A 112 -0.80 -13.12 5.74
C GLN A 112 -0.64 -11.59 5.51
N TYR A 113 -1.60 -10.98 4.80
CA TYR A 113 -1.63 -9.55 4.51
C TYR A 113 -2.07 -8.77 5.76
N ASN A 114 -1.17 -8.71 6.75
CA ASN A 114 -1.37 -8.02 8.00
C ASN A 114 -0.05 -7.39 8.45
N PHE A 115 0.04 -6.07 8.37
CA PHE A 115 1.25 -5.32 8.73
C PHE A 115 0.95 -4.51 9.97
N THR A 116 1.52 -4.87 11.13
CA THR A 116 1.40 -4.09 12.37
C THR A 116 2.56 -3.13 12.57
N GLY A 117 3.58 -3.20 11.73
CA GLY A 117 4.71 -2.28 11.68
C GLY A 117 5.20 -2.18 10.25
N TRP A 118 6.10 -1.24 10.00
CA TRP A 118 6.70 -1.07 8.68
C TRP A 118 8.22 -1.08 8.78
N ASN A 119 8.80 -2.21 8.37
CA ASN A 119 10.22 -2.49 8.38
C ASN A 119 10.65 -3.13 7.04
N LYS A 120 11.95 -3.43 6.87
CA LYS A 120 12.47 -4.11 5.67
C LYS A 120 11.68 -5.38 5.33
N SER A 121 11.42 -6.23 6.32
CA SER A 121 10.68 -7.49 6.14
C SER A 121 9.24 -7.26 5.68
N SER A 122 8.59 -6.18 6.14
CA SER A 122 7.23 -5.82 5.74
C SER A 122 7.17 -5.40 4.27
N VAL A 123 8.13 -4.60 3.82
CA VAL A 123 8.27 -4.21 2.40
C VAL A 123 8.48 -5.44 1.52
N GLU A 124 9.37 -6.34 1.91
CA GLU A 124 9.67 -7.57 1.17
C GLU A 124 8.48 -8.52 1.12
N ALA A 125 7.82 -8.73 2.26
CA ALA A 125 6.62 -9.55 2.35
C ALA A 125 5.51 -8.99 1.45
N ARG A 126 5.24 -7.68 1.53
CA ARG A 126 4.23 -7.05 0.66
C ARG A 126 4.61 -7.16 -0.81
N GLN A 127 5.87 -6.92 -1.17
CA GLN A 127 6.33 -7.06 -2.55
C GLN A 127 6.11 -8.47 -3.10
N LYS A 128 6.43 -9.50 -2.30
CA LYS A 128 6.19 -10.90 -2.68
C LYS A 128 4.69 -11.17 -2.89
N ILE A 129 3.82 -10.70 -1.99
CA ILE A 129 2.37 -10.89 -2.12
C ILE A 129 1.84 -10.19 -3.38
N LEU A 130 2.29 -8.97 -3.67
CA LEU A 130 1.89 -8.25 -4.89
C LEU A 130 2.33 -8.99 -6.15
N LEU A 131 3.53 -9.60 -6.14
CA LEU A 131 4.01 -10.39 -7.27
C LEU A 131 3.17 -11.66 -7.48
N GLU A 132 2.80 -12.37 -6.40
CA GLU A 132 1.89 -13.51 -6.49
C GLU A 132 0.53 -13.13 -7.06
N LEU A 133 -0.02 -11.99 -6.64
CA LEU A 133 -1.26 -11.45 -7.21
C LEU A 133 -1.14 -11.16 -8.71
N VAL A 134 -0.01 -10.59 -9.15
CA VAL A 134 0.25 -10.36 -10.58
C VAL A 134 0.25 -11.67 -11.34
N PHE A 135 0.93 -12.70 -10.84
CA PHE A 135 0.95 -14.01 -11.51
C PHE A 135 -0.41 -14.72 -11.51
N ASP A 136 -1.19 -14.57 -10.45
CA ASP A 136 -2.54 -15.13 -10.38
C ASP A 136 -3.54 -14.40 -11.29
N THR A 137 -3.31 -13.12 -11.56
CA THR A 137 -4.17 -12.28 -12.41
C THR A 137 -3.79 -12.34 -13.89
N TRP A 138 -2.49 -12.31 -14.20
CA TRP A 138 -1.99 -12.33 -15.57
C TRP A 138 -1.67 -13.76 -15.99
N ARG A 139 -2.67 -14.39 -16.61
CA ARG A 139 -2.60 -15.76 -17.10
C ARG A 139 -2.63 -15.80 -18.64
N ILE A 140 -1.86 -16.73 -19.21
CA ILE A 140 -1.85 -17.03 -20.65
C ILE A 140 -2.31 -18.47 -20.79
N ASN A 141 -3.42 -18.70 -21.51
CA ASN A 141 -4.04 -20.02 -21.64
C ASN A 141 -4.29 -20.69 -20.27
N ASP A 142 -4.83 -19.92 -19.31
CA ASP A 142 -5.08 -20.32 -17.92
C ASP A 142 -3.86 -20.71 -17.09
N LEU A 143 -2.65 -20.63 -17.66
CA LEU A 143 -1.39 -20.80 -16.95
C LEU A 143 -0.91 -19.46 -16.41
N ARG A 144 -0.41 -19.45 -15.17
CA ARG A 144 0.26 -18.28 -14.61
C ARG A 144 1.47 -17.90 -15.46
N LEU A 145 1.72 -16.59 -15.59
CA LEU A 145 2.82 -16.08 -16.41
C LEU A 145 4.19 -16.67 -16.06
N ASP A 146 4.46 -16.90 -14.77
CA ASP A 146 5.69 -17.52 -14.26
C ASP A 146 5.83 -19.02 -14.57
N ARG A 147 4.79 -19.63 -15.17
CA ARG A 147 4.72 -21.06 -15.51
C ARG A 147 4.58 -21.32 -17.01
N VAL A 148 4.46 -20.28 -17.82
CA VAL A 148 4.51 -20.38 -19.28
C VAL A 148 5.95 -20.65 -19.68
N LYS A 149 6.19 -21.76 -20.38
CA LYS A 149 7.50 -22.14 -20.92
C LYS A 149 7.64 -21.71 -22.36
#